data_AF-A0A3D1MB10-F1
#
_entry.id   AF-A0A3D1MB10-F1
#
_cell.length_a   1.000
_cell.length_b   1.000
_cell.length_c   1.000
_cell.angle_alpha   90.00
_cell.angle_beta   90.00
_cell.angle_gamma   90.00
#
_symmetry.space_group_name_H-M   'P 1'
#
loop_
_entity.id
_entity.type
_entity.pdbx_description
1 polymer ?
#
loop_
_entity_poly.entity_id
_entity_poly.type
_entity_poly.pdbx_seq_one_letter_code
_entity_poly.pdbx_strand_id
1 'polypeptide(L)'
;MPLMGVLFFLFSACNATSTSEYKSSDISPEESQAIETTESPDSSGIAEDDNFLTISQNELERDAWVESMISAMNLKQKLGQFFMVDLWPMQGEASITHAIQSIKKHHVGSIIVFKSHPHQMLDVINRSQEVSTIPLLVAVDGEWGVDMRLDSVIEWPYQLALGSATDFNPLYQMGKAIARECTRLGIHINFAPVVDVNSNPNNPVIGYRSFGENPHRVGQAGSAYMRGMQDHGIIAVAKHFPGHGDTDSDSHKTLPSVLHDRNRLNQMELPPFQQLIQDGVAGIMAAHLFVPNLDNRNQRPTSLSSYVLKDLLRDSLGFDGLVFSDALNMQGASGYGGAAEVAYQAFLAGNDILVMAQDIGGAVARLEEGIAQGEITMDEIHQRLRLILQKKYDAQLHQYQPTNTRNLINDLNPIESKNTVIDLYQANITWVPNADEHNSSLPLRDNQSIYTLALGSSSKQIWQDRVGDYIPSEHLTTQTFEKILPSLRSNDHLVIGIHNLGKTPPKFGMRDSDKALISKVSNRCKVTILLFGLPYALENIPNNVNVLMVGADRPEAQIAAVNAILG
;
A
#
# COMPACT_ATOMS: atom_id res chain seq x y z
N MET A 1 -13.36 55.18 47.90
CA MET A 1 -13.10 55.06 49.35
C MET A 1 -12.96 53.58 49.68
N PRO A 2 -11.95 53.19 50.48
CA PRO A 2 -10.86 52.28 50.07
C PRO A 2 -10.82 50.97 50.90
N LEU A 3 -10.00 49.96 50.57
CA LEU A 3 -8.61 49.76 51.02
C LEU A 3 -7.94 48.63 50.19
N MET A 4 -6.77 48.85 49.57
CA MET A 4 -5.37 48.58 50.03
C MET A 4 -4.96 47.09 49.96
N GLY A 5 -3.79 46.66 49.45
CA GLY A 5 -2.56 47.32 48.93
C GLY A 5 -1.88 46.37 47.91
N VAL A 6 -1.06 46.76 46.93
CA VAL A 6 0.26 47.47 46.92
C VAL A 6 1.38 46.73 47.66
N LEU A 7 2.32 46.14 46.91
CA LEU A 7 3.76 46.44 47.03
C LEU A 7 4.50 46.12 45.71
N PHE A 8 5.53 46.92 45.44
CA PHE A 8 6.23 47.16 44.17
C PHE A 8 7.76 46.97 44.38
N PHE A 9 8.49 46.82 43.25
CA PHE A 9 9.92 47.14 43.01
C PHE A 9 11.03 46.17 43.52
N LEU A 10 12.22 45.99 42.89
CA LEU A 10 12.99 46.77 41.89
C LEU A 10 14.10 45.89 41.22
N PHE A 11 14.65 46.43 40.12
CA PHE A 11 15.78 46.04 39.25
C PHE A 11 17.12 45.64 39.90
N SER A 12 17.93 44.80 39.21
CA SER A 12 19.20 45.22 38.55
C SER A 12 20.03 44.06 37.97
N ALA A 13 20.71 44.38 36.87
CA ALA A 13 21.73 43.60 36.17
C ALA A 13 23.12 43.71 36.84
N CYS A 14 24.01 42.73 36.63
CA CYS A 14 25.40 42.96 36.20
C CYS A 14 26.18 41.67 35.90
N ASN A 15 27.13 41.80 34.95
CA ASN A 15 28.16 40.85 34.51
C ASN A 15 29.17 40.47 35.61
N ALA A 16 29.84 39.32 35.43
CA ALA A 16 31.30 39.18 35.17
C ALA A 16 31.95 37.92 35.79
N THR A 17 32.59 37.14 34.92
CA THR A 17 33.88 36.42 35.04
C THR A 17 34.39 35.91 36.40
N SER A 18 34.77 34.62 36.45
CA SER A 18 36.06 34.21 37.03
C SER A 18 36.50 32.80 36.59
N THR A 19 37.73 32.76 36.08
CA THR A 19 38.63 31.64 35.82
C THR A 19 39.09 30.91 37.09
N SER A 20 39.44 29.63 36.99
CA SER A 20 40.55 29.06 37.79
C SER A 20 41.20 27.85 37.11
N GLU A 21 42.48 28.03 36.75
CA GLU A 21 43.46 27.00 36.40
C GLU A 21 43.79 26.10 37.61
N TYR A 22 44.22 24.86 37.35
CA TYR A 22 45.21 24.19 38.20
C TYR A 22 46.26 23.43 37.36
N LYS A 23 47.50 23.53 37.86
CA LYS A 23 48.80 23.42 37.20
C LYS A 23 49.34 22.01 36.98
N SER A 24 50.28 21.95 36.03
CA SER A 24 51.29 20.93 35.73
C SER A 24 52.55 20.99 36.62
N SER A 25 53.30 19.88 36.65
CA SER A 25 54.79 19.74 36.74
C SER A 25 55.10 18.27 37.12
N ASP A 26 56.08 17.52 36.62
CA ASP A 26 57.24 17.74 35.76
C ASP A 26 57.88 16.37 35.37
N ILE A 27 58.88 16.44 34.48
CA ILE A 27 60.09 15.58 34.28
C ILE A 27 60.15 14.77 32.95
N SER A 28 61.20 15.07 32.17
CA SER A 28 61.70 14.46 30.91
C SER A 28 62.99 13.64 31.15
N PRO A 29 63.78 13.12 30.16
CA PRO A 29 63.58 12.86 28.72
C PRO A 29 64.08 11.44 28.24
N GLU A 30 64.07 11.22 26.91
CA GLU A 30 64.82 10.21 26.10
C GLU A 30 64.29 8.77 25.98
N GLU A 31 63.83 8.39 24.79
CA GLU A 31 64.60 7.51 23.88
C GLU A 31 63.95 7.44 22.48
N SER A 32 64.77 7.63 21.46
CA SER A 32 64.43 7.47 20.05
C SER A 32 64.49 6.01 19.64
N GLN A 33 63.53 5.53 18.85
CA GLN A 33 63.80 4.50 17.84
C GLN A 33 62.78 4.57 16.71
N ALA A 34 63.30 4.69 15.50
CA ALA A 34 62.59 4.73 14.23
C ALA A 34 62.14 3.34 13.80
N ILE A 35 60.93 3.23 13.24
CA ILE A 35 60.60 2.22 12.22
C ILE A 35 59.75 2.92 11.17
N GLU A 36 60.29 2.99 9.95
CA GLU A 36 59.58 3.35 8.73
C GLU A 36 58.51 2.30 8.40
N THR A 37 57.28 2.75 8.15
CA THR A 37 56.39 2.07 7.20
C THR A 37 55.76 3.11 6.30
N THR A 38 56.08 3.00 5.02
CA THR A 38 55.54 3.77 3.90
C THR A 38 54.03 3.59 3.75
N GLU A 39 53.26 4.65 3.88
CA GLU A 39 51.88 4.72 3.38
C GLU A 39 51.82 5.67 2.18
N SER A 40 51.28 5.14 1.08
CA SER A 40 50.85 5.86 -0.12
C SER A 40 49.65 6.77 0.18
N PRO A 41 49.46 7.90 -0.52
CA PRO A 41 48.35 8.80 -0.26
C PRO A 41 47.01 8.14 -0.62
N ASP A 42 46.13 8.14 0.37
CA ASP A 42 44.73 7.72 0.33
C ASP A 42 43.94 8.53 -0.70
N SER A 43 43.19 7.83 -1.56
CA SER A 43 42.35 8.39 -2.64
C SER A 43 40.86 8.36 -2.28
N SER A 44 40.53 8.68 -1.03
CA SER A 44 39.16 8.59 -0.49
C SER A 44 38.34 9.89 -0.64
N GLY A 45 38.88 10.94 -1.28
CA GLY A 45 38.22 12.24 -1.43
C GLY A 45 37.47 12.52 -2.74
N ILE A 46 37.27 11.54 -3.63
CA ILE A 46 36.73 11.79 -4.99
C ILE A 46 35.27 11.32 -5.16
N ALA A 47 34.76 10.42 -4.31
CA ALA A 47 33.45 9.79 -4.52
C ALA A 47 32.23 10.66 -4.15
N GLU A 48 32.37 11.60 -3.20
CA GLU A 48 31.25 12.48 -2.80
C GLU A 48 31.03 13.63 -3.81
N ASP A 49 32.11 14.21 -4.34
CA ASP A 49 32.04 15.28 -5.35
C ASP A 49 31.49 14.77 -6.68
N ASP A 50 31.88 13.58 -7.13
CA ASP A 50 31.36 12.98 -8.37
C ASP A 50 29.87 12.65 -8.27
N ASN A 51 29.39 12.18 -7.11
CA ASN A 51 27.97 11.87 -6.91
C ASN A 51 27.10 13.14 -6.86
N PHE A 52 27.57 14.19 -6.18
CA PHE A 52 26.89 15.49 -6.16
C PHE A 52 26.83 16.14 -7.54
N LEU A 53 27.94 16.10 -8.29
CA LEU A 53 27.99 16.61 -9.66
C LEU A 53 27.05 15.82 -10.60
N THR A 54 26.99 14.50 -10.47
CA THR A 54 26.10 13.64 -11.29
C THR A 54 24.62 13.88 -10.98
N ILE A 55 24.25 14.01 -9.71
CA ILE A 55 22.87 14.35 -9.29
C ILE A 55 22.48 15.72 -9.87
N SER A 56 23.36 16.72 -9.74
CA SER A 56 23.09 18.06 -10.26
C SER A 56 22.92 18.11 -11.78
N GLN A 57 23.66 17.28 -12.53
CA GLN A 57 23.54 17.20 -13.98
C GLN A 57 22.21 16.55 -14.41
N ASN A 58 21.82 15.45 -13.75
CA ASN A 58 20.55 14.78 -14.04
C ASN A 58 19.35 15.69 -13.75
N GLU A 59 19.39 16.45 -12.64
CA GLU A 59 18.35 17.45 -12.33
C GLU A 59 18.26 18.55 -13.39
N LEU A 60 19.41 19.07 -13.87
CA LEU A 60 19.44 20.07 -14.94
C LEU A 60 18.91 19.52 -16.27
N GLU A 61 19.25 18.27 -16.62
CA GLU A 61 18.74 17.61 -17.83
C GLU A 61 17.23 17.37 -17.75
N ARG A 62 16.73 16.91 -16.59
CA ARG A 62 15.31 16.77 -16.32
C ARG A 62 14.59 18.09 -16.49
N ASP A 63 15.07 19.15 -15.83
CA ASP A 63 14.42 20.46 -15.85
C ASP A 63 14.43 21.06 -17.26
N ALA A 64 15.53 20.92 -18.00
CA ALA A 64 15.61 21.34 -19.40
C ALA A 64 14.60 20.58 -20.29
N TRP A 65 14.47 19.26 -20.11
CA TRP A 65 13.48 18.47 -20.83
C TRP A 65 12.06 18.90 -20.49
N VAL A 66 11.74 19.07 -19.19
CA VAL A 66 10.44 19.52 -18.70
C VAL A 66 10.04 20.86 -19.32
N GLU A 67 10.91 21.88 -19.23
CA GLU A 67 10.61 23.21 -19.78
C GLU A 67 10.48 23.19 -21.31
N SER A 68 11.27 22.35 -21.99
CA SER A 68 11.14 22.16 -23.45
C SER A 68 9.77 21.59 -23.83
N MET A 69 9.28 20.62 -23.08
CA MET A 69 7.96 20.00 -23.29
C MET A 69 6.83 20.98 -23.01
N ILE A 70 6.90 21.74 -21.90
CA ILE A 70 5.91 22.79 -21.58
C ILE A 70 5.85 23.84 -22.68
N SER A 71 7.01 24.27 -23.19
CA SER A 71 7.11 25.28 -24.24
C SER A 71 6.56 24.78 -25.59
N ALA A 72 6.75 23.50 -25.91
CA ALA A 72 6.30 22.89 -27.16
C ALA A 72 4.78 22.62 -27.20
N MET A 73 4.13 22.41 -26.05
CA MET A 73 2.70 22.10 -25.98
C MET A 73 1.82 23.34 -26.22
N ASN A 74 0.78 23.20 -27.04
CA ASN A 74 -0.33 24.16 -27.05
C ASN A 74 -1.23 24.00 -25.81
N LEU A 75 -2.17 24.93 -25.59
CA LEU A 75 -3.03 24.90 -24.40
C LEU A 75 -3.83 23.60 -24.26
N LYS A 76 -4.40 23.06 -25.35
CA LYS A 76 -5.17 21.81 -25.28
C LYS A 76 -4.30 20.62 -24.92
N GLN A 77 -3.07 20.56 -25.45
CA GLN A 77 -2.10 19.53 -25.07
C GLN A 77 -1.72 19.65 -23.60
N LYS A 78 -1.47 20.87 -23.11
CA LYS A 78 -1.22 21.16 -21.68
C LYS A 78 -2.37 20.66 -20.80
N LEU A 79 -3.60 21.07 -21.09
CA LEU A 79 -4.78 20.69 -20.30
C LEU A 79 -5.06 19.19 -20.37
N GLY A 80 -4.82 18.55 -21.52
CA GLY A 80 -4.95 17.11 -21.70
C GLY A 80 -4.08 16.29 -20.73
N GLN A 81 -2.90 16.81 -20.34
CA GLN A 81 -2.00 16.09 -19.45
C GLN A 81 -2.56 15.81 -18.05
N PHE A 82 -3.58 16.56 -17.61
CA PHE A 82 -4.24 16.36 -16.32
C PHE A 82 -5.22 15.19 -16.31
N PHE A 83 -5.49 14.52 -17.43
CA PHE A 83 -6.49 13.46 -17.52
C PHE A 83 -5.85 12.07 -17.60
N MET A 84 -6.47 11.12 -16.89
CA MET A 84 -6.18 9.69 -16.97
C MET A 84 -7.42 8.93 -17.47
N VAL A 85 -7.27 8.23 -18.60
CA VAL A 85 -8.36 7.45 -19.21
C VAL A 85 -8.25 5.97 -18.86
N ASP A 86 -9.38 5.32 -18.63
CA ASP A 86 -9.45 3.88 -18.40
C ASP A 86 -9.35 3.06 -19.68
N LEU A 87 -8.63 1.95 -19.59
CA LEU A 87 -8.46 0.96 -20.63
C LEU A 87 -8.91 -0.41 -20.10
N TRP A 88 -9.93 -1.01 -20.72
CA TRP A 88 -10.49 -2.30 -20.31
C TRP A 88 -10.33 -3.36 -21.42
N PRO A 89 -9.17 -4.02 -21.53
CA PRO A 89 -8.90 -4.95 -22.64
C PRO A 89 -9.88 -6.13 -22.71
N MET A 90 -10.30 -6.64 -21.55
CA MET A 90 -11.29 -7.73 -21.45
C MET A 90 -12.72 -7.33 -21.87
N GLN A 91 -13.01 -6.05 -22.06
CA GLN A 91 -14.29 -5.60 -22.63
C GLN A 91 -14.27 -5.56 -24.17
N GLY A 92 -13.14 -5.93 -24.80
CA GLY A 92 -12.99 -6.07 -26.24
C GLY A 92 -12.52 -4.80 -26.97
N GLU A 93 -12.36 -4.91 -28.28
CA GLU A 93 -11.70 -3.89 -29.12
C GLU A 93 -12.42 -2.54 -29.14
N ALA A 94 -13.74 -2.51 -28.90
CA ALA A 94 -14.49 -1.26 -28.78
C ALA A 94 -14.02 -0.41 -27.59
N SER A 95 -13.76 -1.04 -26.44
CA SER A 95 -13.23 -0.35 -25.25
C SER A 95 -11.80 0.16 -25.51
N ILE A 96 -10.95 -0.68 -26.11
CA ILE A 96 -9.57 -0.30 -26.49
C ILE A 96 -9.59 0.89 -27.48
N THR A 97 -10.47 0.84 -28.48
CA THR A 97 -10.64 1.91 -29.46
C THR A 97 -11.11 3.21 -28.81
N HIS A 98 -12.02 3.16 -27.84
CA HIS A 98 -12.49 4.33 -27.11
C HIS A 98 -11.35 5.04 -26.35
N ALA A 99 -10.51 4.27 -25.65
CA ALA A 99 -9.34 4.81 -24.96
C ALA A 99 -8.34 5.43 -25.96
N ILE A 100 -8.02 4.73 -27.06
CA ILE A 100 -7.13 5.22 -28.13
C ILE A 100 -7.66 6.53 -28.74
N GLN A 101 -8.96 6.62 -28.98
CA GLN A 101 -9.59 7.84 -29.49
C GLN A 101 -9.48 8.99 -28.50
N SER A 102 -9.66 8.71 -27.21
CA SER A 102 -9.51 9.71 -26.15
C SER A 102 -8.07 10.22 -26.07
N ILE A 103 -7.06 9.34 -26.16
CA ILE A 103 -5.64 9.71 -26.22
C ILE A 103 -5.38 10.68 -27.38
N LYS A 104 -5.81 10.32 -28.60
CA LYS A 104 -5.58 11.13 -29.80
C LYS A 104 -6.30 12.49 -29.76
N LYS A 105 -7.57 12.48 -29.34
CA LYS A 105 -8.46 13.63 -29.41
C LYS A 105 -8.19 14.64 -28.30
N HIS A 106 -7.90 14.15 -27.10
CA HIS A 106 -7.79 14.98 -25.90
C HIS A 106 -6.35 15.11 -25.39
N HIS A 107 -5.37 14.50 -26.05
CA HIS A 107 -3.95 14.54 -25.67
C HIS A 107 -3.74 14.16 -24.20
N VAL A 108 -4.41 13.09 -23.78
CA VAL A 108 -4.42 12.69 -22.36
C VAL A 108 -3.01 12.37 -21.88
N GLY A 109 -2.71 12.71 -20.63
CA GLY A 109 -1.37 12.52 -20.07
C GLY A 109 -1.08 11.10 -19.62
N SER A 110 -2.13 10.32 -19.36
CA SER A 110 -2.01 9.01 -18.74
C SER A 110 -3.19 8.08 -19.02
N ILE A 111 -2.98 6.79 -18.76
CA ILE A 111 -4.01 5.74 -18.80
C ILE A 111 -3.96 4.88 -17.54
N ILE A 112 -5.11 4.33 -17.13
CA ILE A 112 -5.19 3.26 -16.13
C ILE A 112 -5.65 1.98 -16.82
N VAL A 113 -4.92 0.88 -16.61
CA VAL A 113 -5.22 -0.43 -17.21
C VAL A 113 -5.96 -1.34 -16.22
N PHE A 114 -7.02 -1.97 -16.70
CA PHE A 114 -7.83 -2.93 -15.95
C PHE A 114 -7.60 -4.36 -16.45
N LYS A 115 -8.53 -5.27 -16.13
CA LYS A 115 -8.36 -6.72 -16.32
C LYS A 115 -7.91 -7.11 -17.72
N SER A 116 -6.92 -7.99 -17.82
CA SER A 116 -6.38 -8.51 -19.08
C SER A 116 -5.55 -9.79 -18.87
N HIS A 117 -5.07 -10.37 -19.97
CA HIS A 117 -3.98 -11.34 -19.99
C HIS A 117 -2.64 -10.60 -20.14
N PRO A 118 -1.50 -11.11 -19.63
CA PRO A 118 -0.23 -10.39 -19.67
C PRO A 118 0.20 -9.91 -21.07
N HIS A 119 0.12 -10.77 -22.08
CA HIS A 119 0.47 -10.41 -23.47
C HIS A 119 -0.49 -9.33 -24.03
N GLN A 120 -1.79 -9.50 -23.82
CA GLN A 120 -2.78 -8.53 -24.30
C GLN A 120 -2.57 -7.17 -23.63
N MET A 121 -2.31 -7.13 -22.32
CA MET A 121 -2.04 -5.90 -21.59
C MET A 121 -0.84 -5.15 -22.17
N LEU A 122 0.27 -5.85 -22.37
CA LEU A 122 1.46 -5.23 -22.95
C LEU A 122 1.22 -4.73 -24.39
N ASP A 123 0.50 -5.50 -25.21
CA ASP A 123 0.16 -5.10 -26.57
C ASP A 123 -0.68 -3.82 -26.61
N VAL A 124 -1.70 -3.70 -25.75
CA VAL A 124 -2.55 -2.50 -25.71
C VAL A 124 -1.84 -1.29 -25.10
N ILE A 125 -0.91 -1.49 -24.16
CA ILE A 125 -0.05 -0.42 -23.63
C ILE A 125 0.85 0.11 -24.74
N ASN A 126 1.52 -0.77 -25.48
CA ASN A 126 2.36 -0.39 -26.61
C ASN A 126 1.57 0.36 -27.69
N ARG A 127 0.37 -0.12 -28.05
CA ARG A 127 -0.54 0.56 -28.98
C ARG A 127 -0.96 1.96 -28.48
N SER A 128 -1.16 2.11 -27.17
CA SER A 128 -1.54 3.38 -26.55
C SER A 128 -0.39 4.39 -26.58
N GLN A 129 0.84 3.93 -26.32
CA GLN A 129 2.03 4.76 -26.42
C GLN A 129 2.31 5.19 -27.87
N GLU A 130 2.14 4.29 -28.85
CA GLU A 130 2.37 4.58 -30.28
C GLU A 130 1.48 5.73 -30.80
N VAL A 131 0.23 5.81 -30.32
CA VAL A 131 -0.71 6.85 -30.76
C VAL A 131 -0.56 8.17 -30.00
N SER A 132 0.21 8.20 -28.92
CA SER A 132 0.37 9.38 -28.08
C SER A 132 1.53 10.24 -28.57
N THR A 133 1.30 11.54 -28.71
CA THR A 133 2.36 12.50 -29.06
C THR A 133 3.26 12.82 -27.87
N ILE A 134 2.72 12.75 -26.67
CA ILE A 134 3.44 12.93 -25.41
C ILE A 134 3.37 11.59 -24.68
N PRO A 135 4.50 10.97 -24.31
CA PRO A 135 4.51 9.66 -23.67
C PRO A 135 3.55 9.58 -22.49
N LEU A 136 2.80 8.49 -22.38
CA LEU A 136 1.77 8.30 -21.35
C LEU A 136 2.39 7.75 -20.07
N LEU A 137 1.96 8.27 -18.91
CA LEU A 137 2.04 7.48 -17.68
C LEU A 137 0.99 6.37 -17.75
N VAL A 138 1.35 5.19 -17.25
CA VAL A 138 0.49 4.00 -17.29
C VAL A 138 0.32 3.54 -15.86
N ALA A 139 -0.93 3.49 -15.41
CA ALA A 139 -1.30 3.16 -14.05
C ALA A 139 -2.00 1.80 -13.98
N VAL A 140 -1.90 1.15 -12.82
CA VAL A 140 -2.68 -0.03 -12.46
C VAL A 140 -3.12 0.09 -11.01
N ASP A 141 -4.29 -0.46 -10.68
CA ASP A 141 -4.56 -0.86 -9.30
C ASP A 141 -4.00 -2.26 -9.08
N GLY A 142 -2.78 -2.34 -8.54
CA GLY A 142 -2.12 -3.58 -8.13
C GLY A 142 -1.89 -3.60 -6.63
N GLU A 143 -2.96 -3.55 -5.84
CA GLU A 143 -2.89 -3.42 -4.37
C GLU A 143 -2.15 -4.58 -3.70
N TRP A 144 -2.35 -5.79 -4.20
CA TRP A 144 -1.61 -6.99 -3.85
C TRP A 144 -0.83 -7.51 -5.07
N GLY A 145 -0.31 -6.60 -5.90
CA GLY A 145 0.41 -6.94 -7.13
C GLY A 145 -0.48 -6.97 -8.37
N VAL A 146 0.14 -7.27 -9.52
CA VAL A 146 -0.54 -7.17 -10.82
C VAL A 146 -1.59 -8.27 -11.02
N ASP A 147 -1.60 -9.33 -10.20
CA ASP A 147 -2.61 -10.40 -10.18
C ASP A 147 -4.02 -9.89 -9.83
N MET A 148 -4.11 -8.72 -9.19
CA MET A 148 -5.40 -8.02 -9.02
C MET A 148 -6.09 -7.77 -10.37
N ARG A 149 -5.32 -7.59 -11.45
CA ARG A 149 -5.79 -7.28 -12.81
C ARG A 149 -5.41 -8.34 -13.84
N LEU A 150 -4.37 -9.12 -13.60
CA LEU A 150 -3.86 -10.11 -14.54
C LEU A 150 -4.10 -11.53 -14.04
N ASP A 151 -4.30 -12.45 -14.98
CA ASP A 151 -4.14 -13.88 -14.70
C ASP A 151 -2.72 -14.36 -14.99
N SER A 152 -2.46 -15.62 -14.64
CA SER A 152 -1.22 -16.33 -15.00
C SER A 152 0.06 -15.66 -14.45
N VAL A 153 -0.08 -14.92 -13.36
CA VAL A 153 0.99 -14.24 -12.62
C VAL A 153 0.97 -14.67 -11.15
N ILE A 154 2.00 -14.31 -10.40
CA ILE A 154 2.12 -14.67 -8.99
C ILE A 154 1.01 -14.01 -8.18
N GLU A 155 0.33 -14.81 -7.35
CA GLU A 155 -0.69 -14.31 -6.45
C GLU A 155 -0.07 -13.90 -5.11
N TRP A 156 -0.03 -12.60 -4.82
CA TRP A 156 0.49 -12.12 -3.54
C TRP A 156 -0.58 -12.16 -2.43
N PRO A 157 -0.18 -12.18 -1.15
CA PRO A 157 -1.12 -12.14 -0.03
C PRO A 157 -1.90 -10.82 0.00
N TYR A 158 -3.14 -10.87 0.51
CA TYR A 158 -3.90 -9.66 0.82
C TYR A 158 -3.25 -8.88 1.97
N GLN A 159 -3.36 -7.56 1.96
CA GLN A 159 -2.65 -6.68 2.90
C GLN A 159 -2.99 -6.95 4.37
N LEU A 160 -4.21 -7.37 4.69
CA LEU A 160 -4.59 -7.68 6.08
C LEU A 160 -3.80 -8.86 6.67
N ALA A 161 -3.34 -9.77 5.82
CA ALA A 161 -2.46 -10.87 6.24
C ALA A 161 -1.01 -10.40 6.47
N LEU A 162 -0.67 -9.15 6.17
CA LEU A 162 0.69 -8.62 6.14
C LEU A 162 0.98 -7.55 7.20
N GLY A 163 -0.04 -7.08 7.92
CA GLY A 163 0.15 -6.02 8.94
C GLY A 163 0.54 -6.51 10.33
N SER A 164 0.48 -7.82 10.59
CA SER A 164 0.94 -8.43 11.85
C SER A 164 2.45 -8.72 11.88
N ALA A 165 3.17 -8.39 10.80
CA ALA A 165 4.57 -8.73 10.62
C ALA A 165 5.46 -8.25 11.77
N THR A 166 6.36 -9.11 12.24
CA THR A 166 7.38 -8.70 13.23
C THR A 166 8.53 -7.91 12.57
N ASP A 167 8.75 -8.14 11.28
CA ASP A 167 9.67 -7.43 10.40
C ASP A 167 8.96 -7.10 9.09
N PHE A 168 9.11 -5.86 8.61
CA PHE A 168 8.50 -5.38 7.37
C PHE A 168 9.43 -5.51 6.15
N ASN A 169 10.66 -6.01 6.28
CA ASN A 169 11.54 -6.24 5.13
C ASN A 169 10.92 -7.16 4.05
N PRO A 170 10.19 -8.26 4.38
CA PRO A 170 9.47 -9.03 3.35
C PRO A 170 8.45 -8.19 2.55
N LEU A 171 7.80 -7.20 3.17
CA LEU A 171 6.93 -6.26 2.44
C LEU A 171 7.70 -5.33 1.50
N TYR A 172 8.90 -4.90 1.88
CA TYR A 172 9.80 -4.19 0.96
C TYR A 172 10.17 -5.07 -0.25
N GLN A 173 10.50 -6.35 -0.01
CA GLN A 173 10.81 -7.29 -1.10
C GLN A 173 9.60 -7.56 -2.01
N MET A 174 8.39 -7.60 -1.45
CA MET A 174 7.14 -7.63 -2.21
C MET A 174 6.99 -6.40 -3.11
N GLY A 175 7.22 -5.19 -2.56
CA GLY A 175 7.21 -3.95 -3.33
C GLY A 175 8.20 -3.96 -4.49
N LYS A 176 9.42 -4.42 -4.22
CA LYS A 176 10.46 -4.60 -5.23
C LYS A 176 10.05 -5.59 -6.32
N ALA A 177 9.42 -6.70 -5.95
CA ALA A 177 8.97 -7.71 -6.91
C ALA A 177 7.85 -7.18 -7.81
N ILE A 178 6.86 -6.52 -7.22
CA ILE A 178 5.75 -5.90 -7.95
C ILE A 178 6.26 -4.76 -8.85
N ALA A 179 7.28 -4.01 -8.43
CA ALA A 179 7.91 -3.03 -9.31
C ALA A 179 8.50 -3.67 -10.57
N ARG A 180 9.22 -4.79 -10.44
CA ARG A 180 9.72 -5.54 -11.61
C ARG A 180 8.58 -5.99 -12.52
N GLU A 181 7.49 -6.49 -11.95
CA GLU A 181 6.30 -6.90 -12.71
C GLU A 181 5.70 -5.72 -13.49
N CYS A 182 5.50 -4.58 -12.82
CA CYS A 182 5.01 -3.34 -13.42
C CYS A 182 5.93 -2.85 -14.54
N THR A 183 7.24 -2.73 -14.30
CA THR A 183 8.22 -2.32 -15.32
C THR A 183 8.18 -3.26 -16.53
N ARG A 184 8.09 -4.58 -16.30
CA ARG A 184 8.03 -5.59 -17.36
C ARG A 184 6.78 -5.46 -18.24
N LEU A 185 5.72 -4.85 -17.73
CA LEU A 185 4.46 -4.58 -18.42
C LEU A 185 4.38 -3.15 -19.00
N GLY A 186 5.37 -2.28 -18.76
CA GLY A 186 5.32 -0.86 -19.15
C GLY A 186 4.38 -0.03 -18.26
N ILE A 187 4.21 -0.44 -17.00
CA ILE A 187 3.43 0.26 -15.98
C ILE A 187 4.38 1.14 -15.15
N HIS A 188 3.96 2.37 -14.88
CA HIS A 188 4.75 3.41 -14.21
C HIS A 188 4.17 3.81 -12.86
N ILE A 189 2.85 3.70 -12.69
CA ILE A 189 2.12 4.06 -11.48
C ILE A 189 1.43 2.81 -10.94
N ASN A 190 1.59 2.53 -9.66
CA ASN A 190 0.75 1.57 -8.96
C ASN A 190 -0.07 2.31 -7.91
N PHE A 191 -1.40 2.18 -7.97
CA PHE A 191 -2.32 2.71 -6.97
C PHE A 191 -2.31 1.83 -5.72
N ALA A 192 -1.16 1.83 -5.05
CA ALA A 192 -0.85 1.15 -3.80
C ALA A 192 0.30 1.91 -3.11
N PRO A 193 0.41 1.85 -1.77
CA PRO A 193 -0.36 1.05 -0.82
C PRO A 193 -1.75 1.62 -0.46
N VAL A 194 -2.64 0.74 0.01
CA VAL A 194 -3.83 1.14 0.75
C VAL A 194 -3.41 1.34 2.20
N VAL A 195 -3.55 2.56 2.72
CA VAL A 195 -3.16 2.92 4.08
C VAL A 195 -4.35 3.38 4.93
N ASP A 196 -5.57 3.06 4.46
CA ASP A 196 -6.77 3.18 5.25
C ASP A 196 -6.69 2.29 6.50
N VAL A 197 -6.94 2.84 7.68
CA VAL A 197 -6.99 2.08 8.93
C VAL A 197 -8.36 1.43 9.06
N ASN A 198 -8.46 0.10 8.95
CA ASN A 198 -9.73 -0.60 8.96
C ASN A 198 -10.32 -0.74 10.37
N SER A 199 -10.63 0.38 11.04
CA SER A 199 -11.17 0.39 12.40
C SER A 199 -12.63 -0.10 12.49
N ASN A 200 -13.31 -0.26 11.35
CA ASN A 200 -14.62 -0.88 11.27
C ASN A 200 -14.54 -2.25 10.60
N PRO A 201 -14.72 -3.36 11.34
CA PRO A 201 -14.65 -4.72 10.76
C PRO A 201 -15.79 -5.00 9.77
N ASN A 202 -16.86 -4.20 9.79
CA ASN A 202 -17.96 -4.29 8.83
C ASN A 202 -17.77 -3.44 7.58
N ASN A 203 -16.62 -2.76 7.43
CA ASN A 203 -16.33 -1.97 6.24
C ASN A 203 -16.42 -2.84 4.98
N PRO A 204 -17.36 -2.56 4.05
CA PRO A 204 -17.61 -3.43 2.91
C PRO A 204 -16.57 -3.26 1.78
N VAL A 205 -15.73 -2.23 1.86
CA VAL A 205 -14.83 -1.81 0.77
C VAL A 205 -13.37 -1.99 1.11
N ILE A 206 -12.93 -1.67 2.33
CA ILE A 206 -11.52 -1.72 2.74
C ILE A 206 -11.15 -3.12 3.25
N GLY A 207 -11.57 -3.51 4.45
CA GLY A 207 -11.42 -4.87 4.97
C GLY A 207 -10.03 -5.47 4.73
N TYR A 208 -9.99 -6.53 3.92
CA TYR A 208 -8.76 -7.28 3.59
C TYR A 208 -7.70 -6.49 2.79
N ARG A 209 -8.08 -5.33 2.24
CA ARG A 209 -7.19 -4.43 1.49
C ARG A 209 -6.35 -3.55 2.40
N SER A 210 -6.75 -3.35 3.65
CA SER A 210 -5.93 -2.63 4.63
C SER A 210 -4.91 -3.55 5.29
N PHE A 211 -3.78 -3.00 5.71
CA PHE A 211 -2.84 -3.70 6.59
C PHE A 211 -3.40 -3.96 8.00
N GLY A 212 -4.48 -3.30 8.43
CA GLY A 212 -5.14 -3.61 9.70
C GLY A 212 -5.73 -2.40 10.41
N GLU A 213 -5.85 -2.51 11.73
CA GLU A 213 -6.64 -1.60 12.55
C GLU A 213 -5.78 -0.62 13.37
N ASN A 214 -4.46 -0.83 13.43
CA ASN A 214 -3.53 0.02 14.17
C ASN A 214 -2.86 1.04 13.21
N PRO A 215 -3.06 2.36 13.40
CA PRO A 215 -2.54 3.39 12.50
C PRO A 215 -1.03 3.35 12.30
N HIS A 216 -0.25 3.15 13.36
CA HIS A 216 1.20 3.10 13.27
C HIS A 216 1.68 1.89 12.48
N ARG A 217 1.09 0.71 12.73
CA ARG A 217 1.44 -0.51 11.99
C ARG A 217 1.03 -0.41 10.52
N VAL A 218 -0.12 0.19 10.22
CA VAL A 218 -0.56 0.45 8.84
C VAL A 218 0.42 1.39 8.13
N GLY A 219 0.86 2.47 8.79
CA GLY A 219 1.88 3.37 8.26
C GLY A 219 3.23 2.68 8.00
N GLN A 220 3.71 1.86 8.93
CA GLN A 220 4.97 1.12 8.78
C GLN A 220 4.92 0.07 7.65
N ALA A 221 3.85 -0.72 7.58
CA ALA A 221 3.64 -1.70 6.52
C ALA A 221 3.51 -1.02 5.15
N GLY A 222 2.68 0.03 5.07
CA GLY A 222 2.51 0.84 3.87
C GLY A 222 3.83 1.45 3.39
N SER A 223 4.62 2.02 4.31
CA SER A 223 5.94 2.59 3.99
C SER A 223 6.93 1.57 3.44
N ALA A 224 7.00 0.37 4.03
CA ALA A 224 7.88 -0.69 3.53
C ALA A 224 7.50 -1.11 2.11
N TYR A 225 6.20 -1.35 1.85
CA TYR A 225 5.72 -1.73 0.54
C TYR A 225 5.93 -0.61 -0.50
N MET A 226 5.61 0.63 -0.13
CA MET A 226 5.82 1.83 -0.93
C MET A 226 7.28 2.00 -1.35
N ARG A 227 8.23 1.95 -0.40
CA ARG A 227 9.66 2.08 -0.70
C ARG A 227 10.16 0.98 -1.61
N GLY A 228 9.72 -0.26 -1.40
CA GLY A 228 10.04 -1.37 -2.29
C GLY A 228 9.67 -1.07 -3.74
N MET A 229 8.51 -0.46 -3.98
CA MET A 229 8.08 -0.05 -5.31
C MET A 229 8.85 1.17 -5.85
N GLN A 230 8.99 2.23 -5.05
CA GLN A 230 9.57 3.50 -5.48
C GLN A 230 11.07 3.42 -5.76
N ASP A 231 11.83 2.68 -4.93
CA ASP A 231 13.26 2.46 -5.12
C ASP A 231 13.57 1.74 -6.44
N HIS A 232 12.55 1.11 -7.04
CA HIS A 232 12.63 0.37 -8.29
C HIS A 232 11.80 1.02 -9.42
N GLY A 233 11.56 2.32 -9.32
CA GLY A 233 11.06 3.16 -10.43
C GLY A 233 9.54 3.18 -10.62
N ILE A 234 8.77 2.66 -9.67
CA ILE A 234 7.30 2.76 -9.70
C ILE A 234 6.81 3.90 -8.82
N ILE A 235 5.96 4.75 -9.37
CA ILE A 235 5.26 5.80 -8.63
C ILE A 235 4.21 5.11 -7.75
N ALA A 236 4.51 4.95 -6.46
CA ALA A 236 3.57 4.47 -5.47
C ALA A 236 2.59 5.57 -5.09
N VAL A 237 1.33 5.20 -4.87
CA VAL A 237 0.25 6.13 -4.56
C VAL A 237 -0.51 5.65 -3.33
N ALA A 238 -0.35 6.38 -2.22
CA ALA A 238 -1.07 6.08 -0.98
C ALA A 238 -2.56 6.44 -1.11
N LYS A 239 -3.45 5.54 -0.67
CA LYS A 239 -4.90 5.72 -0.78
C LYS A 239 -5.69 5.17 0.42
N HIS A 240 -6.88 5.67 0.72
CA HIS A 240 -7.62 6.75 0.02
C HIS A 240 -7.75 7.96 0.95
N PHE A 241 -7.04 9.04 0.66
CA PHE A 241 -6.95 10.21 1.54
C PHE A 241 -8.31 10.91 1.69
N PRO A 242 -8.74 11.30 2.92
CA PRO A 242 -7.99 11.29 4.17
C PRO A 242 -8.12 10.01 5.02
N GLY A 243 -8.78 8.96 4.53
CA GLY A 243 -8.95 7.67 5.21
C GLY A 243 -10.37 7.12 5.06
N HIS A 244 -10.52 6.01 4.33
CA HIS A 244 -11.80 5.35 4.02
C HIS A 244 -12.09 4.14 4.94
N GLY A 245 -11.23 3.89 5.93
CA GLY A 245 -11.26 2.67 6.74
C GLY A 245 -12.41 2.56 7.74
N ASP A 246 -13.07 3.67 8.09
CA ASP A 246 -14.20 3.73 9.03
C ASP A 246 -15.51 4.17 8.36
N THR A 247 -15.83 3.58 7.21
CA THR A 247 -17.10 3.81 6.50
C THR A 247 -17.93 2.54 6.46
N ASP A 248 -19.25 2.69 6.57
CA ASP A 248 -20.23 1.61 6.45
C ASP A 248 -20.83 1.48 5.03
N SER A 249 -20.37 2.32 4.11
CA SER A 249 -20.96 2.52 2.79
C SER A 249 -19.89 2.55 1.69
N ASP A 250 -20.29 2.17 0.49
CA ASP A 250 -19.41 2.03 -0.68
C ASP A 250 -19.46 3.29 -1.55
N SER A 251 -18.31 3.94 -1.76
CA SER A 251 -18.17 5.16 -2.56
C SER A 251 -18.46 4.95 -4.05
N HIS A 252 -18.42 3.70 -4.54
CA HIS A 252 -18.87 3.37 -5.89
C HIS A 252 -20.39 3.53 -6.05
N LYS A 253 -21.15 3.51 -4.94
CA LYS A 253 -22.62 3.47 -4.95
C LYS A 253 -23.27 4.68 -4.29
N THR A 254 -22.55 5.34 -3.38
CA THR A 254 -23.04 6.44 -2.54
C THR A 254 -21.89 7.38 -2.22
N LEU A 255 -22.15 8.46 -1.47
CA LEU A 255 -21.10 9.27 -0.86
C LEU A 255 -20.95 8.86 0.62
N PRO A 256 -19.93 8.06 0.99
CA PRO A 256 -19.74 7.61 2.36
C PRO A 256 -19.34 8.78 3.25
N SER A 257 -19.73 8.74 4.51
CA SER A 257 -19.44 9.79 5.47
C SER A 257 -18.51 9.31 6.58
N VAL A 258 -17.52 10.13 6.95
CA VAL A 258 -16.71 9.94 8.16
C VAL A 258 -17.02 11.10 9.09
N LEU A 259 -17.83 10.84 10.13
CA LEU A 259 -18.40 11.87 11.00
C LEU A 259 -17.53 12.21 12.22
N HIS A 260 -16.33 11.64 12.28
CA HIS A 260 -15.41 11.79 13.40
C HIS A 260 -14.82 13.19 13.52
N ASP A 261 -14.54 13.60 14.75
CA ASP A 261 -13.91 14.89 15.02
C ASP A 261 -12.44 14.94 14.56
N ARG A 262 -11.87 16.15 14.53
CA ARG A 262 -10.50 16.37 14.08
C ARG A 262 -9.45 15.63 14.93
N ASN A 263 -9.69 15.43 16.23
CA ASN A 263 -8.75 14.73 17.10
C ASN A 263 -8.69 13.25 16.74
N ARG A 264 -9.86 12.63 16.50
CA ARG A 264 -9.94 11.24 16.02
C ARG A 264 -9.24 11.08 14.67
N LEU A 265 -9.51 11.97 13.71
CA LEU A 265 -8.84 11.96 12.40
C LEU A 265 -7.32 12.01 12.53
N ASN A 266 -6.80 12.86 13.43
CA ASN A 266 -5.36 12.99 13.67
C ASN A 266 -4.74 11.78 14.38
N GLN A 267 -5.53 10.97 15.10
CA GLN A 267 -5.05 9.80 15.82
C GLN A 267 -5.14 8.51 15.00
N MET A 268 -6.00 8.46 13.99
CA MET A 268 -6.39 7.21 13.34
C MET A 268 -6.24 7.25 11.83
N GLU A 269 -6.96 8.13 11.15
CA GLU A 269 -6.99 8.15 9.69
C GLU A 269 -5.73 8.80 9.06
N LEU A 270 -5.22 9.89 9.65
CA LEU A 270 -4.08 10.64 9.09
C LEU A 270 -2.68 10.09 9.38
N PRO A 271 -2.38 9.44 10.53
CA PRO A 271 -1.02 8.99 10.83
C PRO A 271 -0.34 8.12 9.76
N PRO A 272 -1.02 7.17 9.09
CA PRO A 272 -0.40 6.43 7.99
C PRO A 272 0.04 7.35 6.85
N PHE A 273 -0.79 8.31 6.44
CA PHE A 273 -0.42 9.27 5.39
C PHE A 273 0.74 10.16 5.82
N GLN A 274 0.76 10.63 7.07
CA GLN A 274 1.88 11.40 7.62
C GLN A 274 3.21 10.64 7.54
N GLN A 275 3.20 9.36 7.92
CA GLN A 275 4.38 8.50 7.82
C GLN A 275 4.85 8.38 6.36
N LEU A 276 3.95 8.08 5.43
CA LEU A 276 4.31 7.92 4.02
C LEU A 276 4.78 9.22 3.36
N ILE A 277 4.23 10.37 3.75
CA ILE A 277 4.72 11.68 3.31
C ILE A 277 6.16 11.91 3.80
N GLN A 278 6.43 11.63 5.08
CA GLN A 278 7.79 11.74 5.65
C GLN A 278 8.78 10.79 4.96
N ASP A 279 8.32 9.62 4.53
CA ASP A 279 9.12 8.62 3.81
C ASP A 279 9.18 8.88 2.29
N GLY A 280 8.62 10.00 1.80
CA GLY A 280 8.74 10.44 0.41
C GLY A 280 7.81 9.75 -0.57
N VAL A 281 6.55 9.50 -0.21
CA VAL A 281 5.55 8.96 -1.15
C VAL A 281 5.40 9.87 -2.38
N ALA A 282 5.38 9.26 -3.57
CA ALA A 282 5.38 9.99 -4.84
C ALA A 282 3.97 10.46 -5.24
N GLY A 283 2.92 9.79 -4.75
CA GLY A 283 1.54 10.15 -5.04
C GLY A 283 0.57 9.88 -3.88
N ILE A 284 -0.53 10.63 -3.84
CA ILE A 284 -1.68 10.39 -2.94
C ILE A 284 -2.96 10.43 -3.76
N MET A 285 -3.84 9.45 -3.54
CA MET A 285 -5.18 9.41 -4.14
C MET A 285 -6.22 9.94 -3.15
N ALA A 286 -6.99 10.95 -3.56
CA ALA A 286 -8.04 11.58 -2.78
C ALA A 286 -9.38 10.86 -2.96
N ALA A 287 -9.96 10.40 -1.85
CA ALA A 287 -11.21 9.66 -1.82
C ALA A 287 -12.44 10.54 -2.12
N HIS A 288 -13.54 9.91 -2.50
CA HIS A 288 -14.87 10.52 -2.51
C HIS A 288 -15.58 10.28 -1.17
N LEU A 289 -15.18 11.02 -0.13
CA LEU A 289 -15.76 10.94 1.22
C LEU A 289 -16.36 12.27 1.66
N PHE A 290 -17.48 12.26 2.36
CA PHE A 290 -17.96 13.42 3.09
C PHE A 290 -17.40 13.41 4.51
N VAL A 291 -16.57 14.39 4.83
CA VAL A 291 -15.93 14.52 6.15
C VAL A 291 -16.25 15.92 6.71
N PRO A 292 -17.39 16.11 7.40
CA PRO A 292 -17.87 17.43 7.79
C PRO A 292 -16.91 18.20 8.71
N ASN A 293 -16.09 17.50 9.48
CA ASN A 293 -15.08 18.13 10.34
C ASN A 293 -13.84 18.62 9.57
N LEU A 294 -13.75 18.36 8.26
CA LEU A 294 -12.76 18.95 7.35
C LEU A 294 -13.40 19.93 6.37
N ASP A 295 -14.54 19.55 5.76
CA ASP A 295 -15.33 20.42 4.90
C ASP A 295 -16.82 20.05 5.01
N ASN A 296 -17.60 20.96 5.61
CA ASN A 296 -19.05 20.77 5.80
C ASN A 296 -19.90 21.42 4.69
N ARG A 297 -19.28 22.02 3.66
CA ARG A 297 -19.99 22.76 2.63
C ARG A 297 -20.70 21.79 1.69
N ASN A 298 -22.03 21.86 1.62
CA ASN A 298 -22.86 21.18 0.64
C ASN A 298 -22.57 19.66 0.48
N GLN A 299 -22.23 18.97 1.57
CA GLN A 299 -21.84 17.55 1.55
C GLN A 299 -20.63 17.22 0.64
N ARG A 300 -19.77 18.20 0.35
CA ARG A 300 -18.70 18.10 -0.65
C ARG A 300 -17.72 16.94 -0.37
N PRO A 301 -17.42 16.10 -1.38
CA PRO A 301 -16.41 15.05 -1.28
C PRO A 301 -15.02 15.63 -1.05
N THR A 302 -14.21 14.92 -0.29
CA THR A 302 -12.81 15.27 0.01
C THR A 302 -11.97 15.49 -1.25
N SER A 303 -12.20 14.71 -2.33
CA SER A 303 -11.54 14.90 -3.63
C SER A 303 -11.91 16.21 -4.34
N LEU A 304 -13.02 16.86 -3.97
CA LEU A 304 -13.51 18.12 -4.56
C LEU A 304 -13.33 19.30 -3.61
N SER A 305 -12.61 19.11 -2.50
CA SER A 305 -12.44 20.11 -1.44
C SER A 305 -11.01 20.66 -1.39
N SER A 306 -10.87 21.96 -1.64
CA SER A 306 -9.61 22.68 -1.45
C SER A 306 -9.14 22.69 0.01
N TYR A 307 -10.06 22.66 0.99
CA TYR A 307 -9.69 22.61 2.41
C TYR A 307 -9.01 21.29 2.77
N VAL A 308 -9.36 20.22 2.05
CA VAL A 308 -8.75 18.90 2.26
C VAL A 308 -7.47 18.75 1.46
N LEU A 309 -7.45 19.15 0.18
CA LEU A 309 -6.31 18.90 -0.68
C LEU A 309 -5.24 19.98 -0.63
N LYS A 310 -5.59 21.26 -0.51
CA LYS A 310 -4.62 22.35 -0.39
C LYS A 310 -4.28 22.57 1.08
N ASP A 311 -5.23 23.03 1.87
CA ASP A 311 -4.97 23.49 3.23
C ASP A 311 -4.50 22.34 4.16
N LEU A 312 -5.14 21.16 4.08
CA LEU A 312 -4.73 20.01 4.88
C LEU A 312 -3.56 19.24 4.25
N LEU A 313 -3.72 18.71 3.04
CA LEU A 313 -2.72 17.80 2.48
C LEU A 313 -1.42 18.51 2.06
N ARG A 314 -1.50 19.60 1.28
CA ARG A 314 -0.30 20.35 0.86
C ARG A 314 0.26 21.17 2.03
N ASP A 315 -0.54 22.07 2.59
CA ASP A 315 -0.02 23.10 3.51
C ASP A 315 0.25 22.54 4.91
N SER A 316 -0.69 21.80 5.50
CA SER A 316 -0.54 21.29 6.87
C SER A 316 0.30 20.02 6.96
N LEU A 317 0.21 19.10 5.99
CA LEU A 317 0.96 17.84 6.00
C LEU A 317 2.26 17.90 5.19
N GLY A 318 2.47 18.94 4.38
CA GLY A 318 3.70 19.14 3.62
C GLY A 318 3.88 18.17 2.45
N PHE A 319 2.78 17.71 1.83
CA PHE A 319 2.89 16.80 0.69
C PHE A 319 3.22 17.56 -0.59
N ASP A 320 4.31 17.18 -1.29
CA ASP A 320 4.74 17.82 -2.55
C ASP A 320 4.67 16.89 -3.78
N GLY A 321 4.19 15.64 -3.63
CA GLY A 321 4.04 14.67 -4.72
C GLY A 321 2.79 14.86 -5.59
N LEU A 322 2.43 13.91 -6.44
CA LEU A 322 1.22 13.99 -7.28
C LEU A 322 -0.06 13.73 -6.49
N VAL A 323 -1.09 14.56 -6.64
CA VAL A 323 -2.44 14.28 -6.13
C VAL A 323 -3.30 13.71 -7.26
N PHE A 324 -3.86 12.53 -7.04
CA PHE A 324 -4.80 11.88 -7.94
C PHE A 324 -6.21 12.00 -7.36
N SER A 325 -7.21 12.28 -8.19
CA SER A 325 -8.57 11.99 -7.76
C SER A 325 -8.79 10.48 -7.72
N ASP A 326 -9.68 10.00 -6.86
CA ASP A 326 -10.34 8.72 -7.12
C ASP A 326 -11.19 8.84 -8.41
N ALA A 327 -11.73 7.72 -8.91
CA ALA A 327 -12.38 7.67 -10.22
C ALA A 327 -13.62 8.59 -10.29
N LEU A 328 -13.55 9.63 -11.11
CA LEU A 328 -14.58 10.68 -11.21
C LEU A 328 -15.91 10.20 -11.83
N ASN A 329 -15.94 8.98 -12.37
CA ASN A 329 -17.16 8.32 -12.82
C ASN A 329 -17.93 7.61 -11.69
N MET A 330 -17.41 7.59 -10.46
CA MET A 330 -18.06 7.00 -9.29
C MET A 330 -19.24 7.86 -8.79
N GLN A 331 -20.24 7.20 -8.20
CA GLN A 331 -21.41 7.88 -7.66
C GLN A 331 -21.05 8.86 -6.53
N GLY A 332 -20.02 8.58 -5.72
CA GLY A 332 -19.55 9.48 -4.67
C GLY A 332 -19.03 10.84 -5.18
N ALA A 333 -18.58 10.94 -6.42
CA ALA A 333 -18.16 12.20 -7.05
C ALA A 333 -19.33 12.97 -7.73
N SER A 334 -20.48 12.32 -7.89
CA SER A 334 -21.62 12.87 -8.60
C SER A 334 -22.40 13.90 -7.77
N GLY A 335 -23.29 14.67 -8.42
CA GLY A 335 -24.17 15.62 -7.74
C GLY A 335 -23.61 17.04 -7.57
N TYR A 336 -22.39 17.30 -8.09
CA TYR A 336 -21.72 18.60 -8.05
C TYR A 336 -21.67 19.28 -9.42
N GLY A 337 -22.69 19.04 -10.25
CA GLY A 337 -22.77 19.49 -11.64
C GLY A 337 -22.74 18.31 -12.63
N GLY A 338 -22.56 18.64 -13.92
CA GLY A 338 -22.31 17.63 -14.94
C GLY A 338 -20.87 17.08 -14.87
N ALA A 339 -20.58 16.01 -15.60
CA ALA A 339 -19.26 15.35 -15.59
C ALA A 339 -18.08 16.30 -15.83
N ALA A 340 -18.24 17.25 -16.76
CA ALA A 340 -17.24 18.29 -17.03
C ALA A 340 -16.99 19.20 -15.82
N GLU A 341 -18.05 19.60 -15.12
CA GLU A 341 -17.96 20.47 -13.94
C GLU A 341 -17.35 19.71 -12.75
N VAL A 342 -17.67 18.42 -12.57
CA VAL A 342 -17.03 17.58 -11.54
C VAL A 342 -15.52 17.51 -11.75
N ALA A 343 -15.06 17.28 -12.98
CA ALA A 343 -13.64 17.28 -13.31
C ALA A 343 -12.99 18.64 -13.09
N TYR A 344 -13.67 19.74 -13.46
CA TYR A 344 -13.21 21.10 -13.20
C TYR A 344 -13.06 21.39 -11.70
N GLN A 345 -14.07 21.04 -10.89
CA GLN A 345 -14.04 21.19 -9.43
C GLN A 345 -12.93 20.37 -8.79
N ALA A 346 -12.68 19.14 -9.28
CA ALA A 346 -11.56 18.32 -8.83
C ALA A 346 -10.21 18.99 -9.13
N PHE A 347 -10.05 19.58 -10.32
CA PHE A 347 -8.86 20.35 -10.65
C PHE A 347 -8.66 21.55 -9.70
N LEU A 348 -9.71 22.36 -9.50
CA LEU A 348 -9.66 23.52 -8.59
C LEU A 348 -9.36 23.13 -7.14
N ALA A 349 -9.85 21.97 -6.70
CA ALA A 349 -9.60 21.44 -5.37
C ALA A 349 -8.11 21.17 -5.13
N GLY A 350 -7.35 20.77 -6.16
CA GLY A 350 -5.91 20.51 -6.05
C GLY A 350 -5.45 19.17 -6.59
N ASN A 351 -6.31 18.42 -7.32
CA ASN A 351 -5.87 17.20 -8.00
C ASN A 351 -5.01 17.56 -9.22
N ASP A 352 -3.86 16.89 -9.36
CA ASP A 352 -2.96 17.02 -10.50
C ASP A 352 -3.39 16.10 -11.64
N ILE A 353 -3.89 14.89 -11.32
CA ILE A 353 -4.39 13.92 -12.30
C ILE A 353 -5.85 13.55 -11.97
N LEU A 354 -6.72 13.77 -12.95
CA LEU A 354 -8.16 13.53 -12.93
C LEU A 354 -8.44 12.15 -13.49
N VAL A 355 -8.71 11.19 -12.61
CA VAL A 355 -8.88 9.78 -12.94
C VAL A 355 -10.28 9.51 -13.47
N MET A 356 -10.39 8.92 -14.66
CA MET A 356 -11.64 8.44 -15.27
C MET A 356 -12.73 9.52 -15.40
N ALA A 357 -12.35 10.74 -15.80
CA ALA A 357 -13.30 11.80 -16.12
C ALA A 357 -14.19 11.42 -17.33
N GLN A 358 -15.52 11.49 -17.17
CA GLN A 358 -16.45 11.02 -18.20
C GLN A 358 -16.60 11.97 -19.41
N ASP A 359 -16.42 13.28 -19.22
CA ASP A 359 -16.50 14.29 -20.28
C ASP A 359 -15.22 15.15 -20.33
N ILE A 360 -14.15 14.57 -20.89
CA ILE A 360 -12.85 15.24 -21.00
C ILE A 360 -12.94 16.47 -21.91
N GLY A 361 -13.73 16.41 -22.98
CA GLY A 361 -13.90 17.54 -23.90
C GLY A 361 -14.54 18.74 -23.23
N GLY A 362 -15.64 18.53 -22.49
CA GLY A 362 -16.28 19.56 -21.70
C GLY A 362 -15.41 20.06 -20.55
N ALA A 363 -14.68 19.17 -19.87
CA ALA A 363 -13.78 19.54 -18.78
C ALA A 363 -12.63 20.43 -19.28
N VAL A 364 -12.02 20.11 -20.43
CA VAL A 364 -10.99 20.96 -21.06
C VAL A 364 -11.58 22.33 -21.40
N ALA A 365 -12.78 22.40 -21.99
CA ALA A 365 -13.43 23.68 -22.29
C ALA A 365 -13.70 24.50 -21.02
N ARG A 366 -14.10 23.85 -19.91
CA ARG A 366 -14.33 24.51 -18.63
C ARG A 366 -13.04 25.03 -17.99
N LEU A 367 -11.93 24.30 -18.14
CA LEU A 367 -10.58 24.77 -17.74
C LEU A 367 -10.13 25.97 -18.58
N GLU A 368 -10.35 25.95 -19.90
CA GLU A 368 -10.08 27.10 -20.77
C GLU A 368 -10.89 28.34 -20.33
N GLU A 369 -12.16 28.15 -19.98
CA GLU A 369 -13.02 29.21 -19.42
C GLU A 369 -12.50 29.74 -18.08
N GLY A 370 -12.12 28.86 -17.14
CA GLY A 370 -11.54 29.24 -15.85
C GLY A 370 -10.25 30.06 -16.01
N ILE A 371 -9.41 29.72 -16.98
CA ILE A 371 -8.22 30.52 -17.33
C ILE A 371 -8.62 31.89 -17.88
N ALA A 372 -9.58 31.94 -18.81
CA ALA A 372 -10.06 33.20 -19.40
C ALA A 372 -10.71 34.14 -18.36
N GLN A 373 -11.32 33.58 -17.32
CA GLN A 373 -11.93 34.31 -16.21
C GLN A 373 -10.93 34.70 -15.11
N GLY A 374 -9.70 34.21 -15.17
CA GLY A 374 -8.68 34.43 -14.14
C GLY A 374 -8.89 33.60 -12.87
N GLU A 375 -9.77 32.60 -12.90
CA GLU A 375 -9.94 31.61 -11.81
C GLU A 375 -8.72 30.68 -11.72
N ILE A 376 -8.05 30.43 -12.85
CA ILE A 376 -6.83 29.61 -12.96
C ILE A 376 -5.75 30.43 -13.67
N THR A 377 -4.56 30.47 -13.09
CA THR A 377 -3.41 31.15 -13.73
C THR A 377 -2.62 30.19 -14.61
N MET A 378 -1.97 30.70 -15.66
CA MET A 378 -1.05 29.88 -16.46
C MET A 378 0.15 29.38 -15.66
N ASP A 379 0.56 30.10 -14.62
CA ASP A 379 1.63 29.67 -13.72
C ASP A 379 1.21 28.44 -12.91
N GLU A 380 -0.03 28.40 -12.43
CA GLU A 380 -0.60 27.20 -11.77
C GLU A 380 -0.64 26.01 -12.74
N ILE A 381 -1.07 26.22 -13.99
CA ILE A 381 -1.03 25.17 -15.04
C ILE A 381 0.40 24.66 -15.22
N HIS A 382 1.38 25.56 -15.37
CA HIS A 382 2.77 25.18 -15.60
C HIS A 382 3.39 24.47 -14.38
N GLN A 383 3.09 24.92 -13.15
CA GLN A 383 3.59 24.27 -11.94
C GLN A 383 3.12 22.82 -11.84
N ARG A 384 1.83 22.55 -12.05
CA ARG A 384 1.30 21.18 -12.02
C ARG A 384 1.82 20.33 -13.19
N LEU A 385 1.98 20.93 -14.37
CA LEU A 385 2.60 20.25 -15.52
C LEU A 385 4.05 19.85 -15.26
N ARG A 386 4.84 20.71 -14.60
CA ARG A 386 6.22 20.38 -14.22
C ARG A 386 6.25 19.11 -13.39
N LEU A 387 5.38 19.01 -12.39
CA LEU A 387 5.30 17.82 -11.55
C LEU A 387 4.98 16.55 -12.36
N ILE A 388 3.99 16.60 -13.25
CA ILE A 388 3.63 15.46 -14.11
C ILE A 388 4.79 15.09 -15.06
N LEU A 389 5.41 16.07 -15.69
CA LEU A 389 6.50 15.85 -16.64
C LEU A 389 7.77 15.35 -15.93
N GLN A 390 8.11 15.86 -14.75
CA GLN A 390 9.18 15.32 -13.92
C GLN A 390 8.95 13.83 -13.66
N LYS A 391 7.73 13.42 -13.30
CA LYS A 391 7.41 11.99 -13.14
C LYS A 391 7.49 11.18 -14.42
N LYS A 392 7.21 11.77 -15.58
CA LYS A 392 7.45 11.12 -16.88
C LYS A 392 8.94 10.96 -17.16
N TYR A 393 9.75 11.96 -16.83
CA TYR A 393 11.20 11.90 -16.99
C TYR A 393 11.79 10.82 -16.07
N ASP A 394 11.44 10.83 -14.78
CA ASP A 394 11.86 9.87 -13.77
C ASP A 394 11.52 8.42 -14.22
N ALA A 395 10.34 8.24 -14.83
CA ALA A 395 9.88 6.98 -15.43
C ALA A 395 10.54 6.64 -16.79
N GLN A 396 11.59 7.35 -17.19
CA GLN A 396 12.36 7.15 -18.42
C GLN A 396 11.57 7.30 -19.73
N LEU A 397 10.42 7.98 -19.69
CA LEU A 397 9.57 8.16 -20.87
C LEU A 397 10.15 9.15 -21.90
N HIS A 398 11.09 9.99 -21.48
CA HIS A 398 11.84 10.88 -22.37
C HIS A 398 12.73 10.10 -23.37
N GLN A 399 13.00 8.82 -23.10
CA GLN A 399 13.71 7.88 -23.98
C GLN A 399 12.88 6.61 -24.24
N TYR A 400 11.55 6.74 -24.27
CA TYR A 400 10.64 5.60 -24.35
C TYR A 400 11.00 4.62 -25.47
N GLN A 401 10.99 3.33 -25.11
CA GLN A 401 11.07 2.20 -26.04
C GLN A 401 9.92 1.23 -25.78
N PRO A 402 9.24 0.72 -26.83
CA PRO A 402 8.22 -0.30 -26.65
C PRO A 402 8.76 -1.53 -25.93
N THR A 403 8.01 -2.01 -24.94
CA THR A 403 8.41 -3.20 -24.18
C THR A 403 8.11 -4.45 -24.99
N ASN A 404 9.08 -5.37 -25.10
CA ASN A 404 8.95 -6.56 -25.93
C ASN A 404 8.19 -7.69 -25.19
N THR A 405 7.57 -8.60 -25.93
CA THR A 405 6.74 -9.68 -25.38
C THR A 405 7.51 -10.98 -25.08
N ARG A 406 8.82 -11.04 -25.34
CA ARG A 406 9.61 -12.27 -25.20
C ARG A 406 9.74 -12.67 -23.73
N ASN A 407 9.51 -13.94 -23.42
CA ASN A 407 9.64 -14.52 -22.06
C ASN A 407 8.73 -13.88 -20.98
N LEU A 408 7.73 -13.09 -21.39
CA LEU A 408 6.92 -12.26 -20.50
C LEU A 408 6.37 -13.03 -19.28
N ILE A 409 5.75 -14.19 -19.51
CA ILE A 409 5.14 -14.96 -18.41
C ILE A 409 6.16 -15.45 -17.40
N ASN A 410 7.34 -15.90 -17.84
CA ASN A 410 8.37 -16.36 -16.92
C ASN A 410 8.98 -15.19 -16.14
N ASP A 411 9.19 -14.04 -16.80
CA ASP A 411 9.71 -12.83 -16.15
C ASP A 411 8.74 -12.29 -15.08
N LEU A 412 7.43 -12.51 -15.26
CA LEU A 412 6.38 -12.18 -14.28
C LEU A 412 6.19 -13.25 -13.20
N ASN A 413 6.80 -14.43 -13.33
CA ASN A 413 6.67 -15.53 -12.38
C ASN A 413 8.03 -16.10 -11.92
N PRO A 414 8.99 -15.26 -11.48
CA PRO A 414 10.29 -15.76 -11.03
C PRO A 414 10.15 -16.58 -9.74
N ILE A 415 11.03 -17.59 -9.56
CA ILE A 415 10.98 -18.48 -8.40
C ILE A 415 11.22 -17.72 -7.08
N GLU A 416 12.02 -16.66 -7.13
CA GLU A 416 12.35 -15.77 -6.02
C GLU A 416 11.11 -15.08 -5.44
N SER A 417 10.13 -14.74 -6.28
CA SER A 417 8.88 -14.14 -5.82
C SER A 417 8.04 -15.16 -5.04
N LYS A 418 8.06 -16.46 -5.39
CA LYS A 418 7.39 -17.51 -4.59
C LYS A 418 8.03 -17.67 -3.20
N ASN A 419 9.35 -17.57 -3.12
CA ASN A 419 10.06 -17.57 -1.84
C ASN A 419 9.66 -16.34 -1.00
N THR A 420 9.57 -15.17 -1.63
CA THR A 420 9.10 -13.95 -0.96
C THR A 420 7.68 -14.10 -0.40
N VAL A 421 6.78 -14.79 -1.12
CA VAL A 421 5.43 -15.11 -0.61
C VAL A 421 5.47 -15.98 0.65
N ILE A 422 6.36 -16.97 0.71
CA ILE A 422 6.56 -17.81 1.90
C ILE A 422 7.10 -16.95 3.06
N ASP A 423 8.11 -16.12 2.80
CA ASP A 423 8.72 -15.23 3.80
C ASP A 423 7.68 -14.25 4.39
N LEU A 424 6.80 -13.70 3.54
CA LEU A 424 5.68 -12.85 3.96
C LEU A 424 4.75 -13.58 4.93
N TYR A 425 4.32 -14.81 4.60
CA TYR A 425 3.48 -15.58 5.50
C TYR A 425 4.22 -15.92 6.80
N GLN A 426 5.47 -16.35 6.74
CA GLN A 426 6.26 -16.67 7.93
C GLN A 426 6.45 -15.47 8.86
N ALA A 427 6.70 -14.28 8.32
CA ALA A 427 6.85 -13.06 9.11
C ALA A 427 5.54 -12.61 9.80
N ASN A 428 4.39 -13.03 9.27
CA ASN A 428 3.06 -12.61 9.72
C ASN A 428 2.28 -13.69 10.50
N ILE A 429 2.82 -14.90 10.62
CA ILE A 429 2.19 -15.95 11.40
C ILE A 429 1.91 -15.44 12.81
N THR A 430 0.66 -15.56 13.23
CA THR A 430 0.20 -15.06 14.53
C THR A 430 -0.26 -16.21 15.39
N TRP A 431 0.35 -16.34 16.56
CA TRP A 431 -0.07 -17.30 17.58
C TRP A 431 -1.09 -16.66 18.52
N VAL A 432 -2.25 -17.27 18.62
CA VAL A 432 -3.32 -16.91 19.56
C VAL A 432 -3.48 -18.05 20.55
N PRO A 433 -2.87 -17.96 21.74
CA PRO A 433 -2.92 -19.04 22.72
C PRO A 433 -4.33 -19.18 23.32
N ASN A 434 -4.64 -20.40 23.76
CA ASN A 434 -5.75 -20.68 24.65
C ASN A 434 -5.63 -19.84 25.93
N ALA A 435 -6.73 -19.22 26.37
CA ALA A 435 -6.78 -18.37 27.56
C ALA A 435 -6.32 -19.08 28.85
N ASP A 436 -6.48 -20.41 28.93
CA ASP A 436 -6.23 -21.21 30.12
C ASP A 436 -4.86 -21.95 30.10
N GLU A 437 -4.08 -21.89 29.01
CA GLU A 437 -2.77 -22.55 28.91
C GLU A 437 -1.60 -21.56 28.99
N HIS A 438 -0.76 -21.70 30.03
CA HIS A 438 0.53 -21.00 30.14
C HIS A 438 1.68 -21.69 29.38
N ASN A 439 1.45 -22.86 28.76
CA ASN A 439 2.51 -23.66 28.14
C ASN A 439 2.14 -24.01 26.69
N SER A 440 2.96 -23.58 25.74
CA SER A 440 2.77 -23.80 24.31
C SER A 440 2.75 -25.29 23.97
N SER A 441 1.69 -25.77 23.31
CA SER A 441 1.61 -27.11 22.73
C SER A 441 2.49 -27.28 21.47
N LEU A 442 3.13 -26.19 21.04
CA LEU A 442 4.06 -26.12 19.91
C LEU A 442 5.50 -25.89 20.38
N PRO A 443 6.51 -26.38 19.64
CA PRO A 443 6.37 -27.17 18.41
C PRO A 443 5.91 -28.62 18.68
N LEU A 444 5.27 -29.23 17.69
CA LEU A 444 4.86 -30.63 17.71
C LEU A 444 6.09 -31.54 17.88
N ARG A 445 5.94 -32.58 18.70
CA ARG A 445 6.99 -33.57 19.00
C ARG A 445 6.50 -34.98 18.71
N ASP A 446 7.41 -35.89 18.40
CA ASP A 446 7.15 -37.29 18.04
C ASP A 446 6.83 -38.22 19.25
N ASN A 447 6.65 -37.64 20.45
CA ASN A 447 6.30 -38.40 21.65
C ASN A 447 4.79 -38.42 21.96
N GLN A 448 3.96 -37.91 21.05
CA GLN A 448 2.50 -37.86 21.15
C GLN A 448 1.85 -38.46 19.90
N SER A 449 0.66 -39.03 20.02
CA SER A 449 -0.12 -39.44 18.84
C SER A 449 -0.68 -38.19 18.16
N ILE A 450 -0.29 -37.94 16.91
CA ILE A 450 -0.72 -36.77 16.14
C ILE A 450 -1.81 -37.17 15.14
N TYR A 451 -2.90 -36.44 15.19
CA TYR A 451 -4.02 -36.53 14.25
C TYR A 451 -4.14 -35.21 13.49
N THR A 452 -4.46 -35.28 12.19
CA THR A 452 -4.72 -34.08 11.39
C THR A 452 -6.12 -34.13 10.80
N LEU A 453 -6.83 -33.00 10.77
CA LEU A 453 -8.17 -32.89 10.20
C LEU A 453 -8.30 -31.60 9.40
N ALA A 454 -8.77 -31.67 8.16
CA ALA A 454 -9.14 -30.49 7.38
C ALA A 454 -10.66 -30.28 7.45
N LEU A 455 -11.08 -29.10 7.93
CA LEU A 455 -12.46 -28.63 7.92
C LEU A 455 -12.65 -27.59 6.81
N GLY A 456 -13.84 -27.55 6.22
CA GLY A 456 -14.12 -26.70 5.05
C GLY A 456 -13.58 -27.23 3.72
N SER A 457 -12.76 -28.29 3.73
CA SER A 457 -12.29 -28.99 2.52
C SER A 457 -12.82 -30.43 2.43
N SER A 458 -13.02 -30.93 1.21
CA SER A 458 -13.41 -32.31 0.92
C SER A 458 -12.22 -33.22 0.56
N SER A 459 -11.03 -32.65 0.37
CA SER A 459 -9.82 -33.36 -0.01
C SER A 459 -8.71 -33.19 1.03
N LYS A 460 -7.78 -34.15 1.06
CA LYS A 460 -6.53 -34.03 1.82
C LYS A 460 -5.77 -32.79 1.38
N GLN A 461 -5.24 -32.05 2.35
CA GLN A 461 -4.53 -30.79 2.12
C GLN A 461 -3.02 -30.97 2.16
N ILE A 462 -2.29 -30.08 1.49
CA ILE A 462 -0.82 -30.12 1.38
C ILE A 462 -0.17 -30.03 2.76
N TRP A 463 -0.72 -29.21 3.67
CA TRP A 463 -0.19 -29.13 5.04
C TRP A 463 -0.29 -30.47 5.78
N GLN A 464 -1.29 -31.29 5.51
CA GLN A 464 -1.44 -32.60 6.16
C GLN A 464 -0.33 -33.54 5.69
N ASP A 465 -0.11 -33.65 4.37
CA ASP A 465 1.02 -34.41 3.81
C ASP A 465 2.34 -33.96 4.43
N ARG A 466 2.57 -32.64 4.46
CA ARG A 466 3.81 -32.07 4.96
C ARG A 466 4.03 -32.34 6.45
N VAL A 467 3.00 -32.34 7.30
CA VAL A 467 3.17 -32.78 8.70
C VAL A 467 3.61 -34.24 8.76
N GLY A 468 3.01 -35.11 7.94
CA GLY A 468 3.33 -36.53 7.85
C GLY A 468 4.76 -36.83 7.36
N ASP A 469 5.35 -35.92 6.57
CA ASP A 469 6.74 -36.04 6.10
C ASP A 469 7.76 -35.88 7.25
N TYR A 470 7.43 -35.19 8.34
CA TYR A 470 8.33 -34.93 9.47
C TYR A 470 7.97 -35.70 10.74
N ILE A 471 6.67 -35.89 11.01
CA ILE A 471 6.20 -36.59 12.21
C ILE A 471 5.10 -37.60 11.83
N PRO A 472 5.20 -38.87 12.25
CA PRO A 472 4.13 -39.85 12.12
C PRO A 472 2.77 -39.29 12.55
N SER A 473 1.85 -39.17 11.59
CA SER A 473 0.53 -38.59 11.84
C SER A 473 -0.57 -39.34 11.09
N GLU A 474 -1.74 -39.46 11.72
CA GLU A 474 -2.92 -40.04 11.09
C GLU A 474 -3.79 -38.92 10.50
N HIS A 475 -4.04 -38.97 9.19
CA HIS A 475 -4.87 -37.99 8.50
C HIS A 475 -6.33 -38.42 8.49
N LEU A 476 -7.15 -37.62 9.15
CA LEU A 476 -8.56 -37.90 9.34
C LEU A 476 -9.41 -37.15 8.31
N THR A 477 -10.50 -37.80 7.95
CA THR A 477 -11.68 -37.16 7.34
C THR A 477 -12.69 -36.88 8.45
N THR A 478 -13.70 -36.04 8.21
CA THR A 478 -14.80 -35.85 9.18
C THR A 478 -15.46 -37.18 9.56
N GLN A 479 -15.57 -38.12 8.62
CA GLN A 479 -16.18 -39.44 8.85
C GLN A 479 -15.31 -40.35 9.73
N THR A 480 -13.99 -40.36 9.53
CA THR A 480 -13.08 -41.16 10.37
C THR A 480 -12.87 -40.50 11.73
N PHE A 481 -12.88 -39.17 11.79
CA PHE A 481 -12.81 -38.41 13.02
C PHE A 481 -13.93 -38.76 14.00
N GLU A 482 -15.20 -38.78 13.56
CA GLU A 482 -16.33 -39.13 14.43
C GLU A 482 -16.23 -40.55 15.02
N LYS A 483 -15.58 -41.48 14.29
CA LYS A 483 -15.36 -42.85 14.77
C LYS A 483 -14.29 -42.94 15.86
N ILE A 484 -13.23 -42.12 15.77
CA ILE A 484 -12.13 -42.15 16.73
C ILE A 484 -12.36 -41.25 17.95
N LEU A 485 -13.29 -40.28 17.85
CA LEU A 485 -13.56 -39.30 18.89
C LEU A 485 -13.80 -39.89 20.30
N PRO A 486 -14.50 -41.04 20.46
CA PRO A 486 -14.62 -41.70 21.77
C PRO A 486 -13.29 -42.19 22.37
N SER A 487 -12.29 -42.47 21.52
CA SER A 487 -11.01 -43.09 21.87
C SER A 487 -9.87 -42.09 22.07
N LEU A 488 -10.06 -40.81 21.74
CA LEU A 488 -9.06 -39.76 21.94
C LEU A 488 -8.75 -39.56 23.43
N ARG A 489 -7.46 -39.46 23.75
CA ARG A 489 -6.91 -39.31 25.11
C ARG A 489 -6.34 -37.91 25.30
N SER A 490 -6.16 -37.51 26.55
CA SER A 490 -5.58 -36.20 26.92
C SER A 490 -4.17 -35.95 26.37
N ASN A 491 -3.40 -37.01 26.11
CA ASN A 491 -2.04 -36.92 25.56
C ASN A 491 -1.99 -36.94 24.03
N ASP A 492 -3.10 -37.18 23.35
CA ASP A 492 -3.15 -37.09 21.89
C ASP A 492 -3.21 -35.61 21.47
N HIS A 493 -2.74 -35.30 20.26
CA HIS A 493 -2.76 -33.95 19.71
C HIS A 493 -3.48 -33.94 18.36
N LEU A 494 -4.57 -33.20 18.28
CA LEU A 494 -5.33 -32.98 17.06
C LEU A 494 -4.98 -31.62 16.46
N VAL A 495 -4.45 -31.62 15.25
CA VAL A 495 -4.21 -30.42 14.44
C VAL A 495 -5.36 -30.26 13.46
N ILE A 496 -6.11 -29.17 13.52
CA ILE A 496 -7.27 -28.92 12.65
C ILE A 496 -6.97 -27.73 11.73
N GLY A 497 -6.91 -27.96 10.42
CA GLY A 497 -6.86 -26.89 9.42
C GLY A 497 -8.26 -26.45 9.03
N ILE A 498 -8.56 -25.15 9.08
CA ILE A 498 -9.85 -24.60 8.68
C ILE A 498 -9.68 -23.85 7.37
N HIS A 499 -10.44 -24.27 6.35
CA HIS A 499 -10.35 -23.82 4.96
C HIS A 499 -11.65 -23.17 4.47
N ASN A 500 -11.59 -22.54 3.28
CA ASN A 500 -12.74 -21.98 2.56
C ASN A 500 -13.54 -20.94 3.37
N LEU A 501 -12.83 -20.08 4.09
CA LEU A 501 -13.39 -18.99 4.89
C LEU A 501 -13.76 -17.78 4.04
N GLY A 502 -14.73 -17.00 4.51
CA GLY A 502 -15.14 -15.77 3.84
C GLY A 502 -14.08 -14.67 4.02
N LYS A 503 -13.86 -13.85 2.99
CA LYS A 503 -12.93 -12.71 3.05
C LYS A 503 -13.61 -11.34 3.26
N THR A 504 -14.93 -11.29 3.24
CA THR A 504 -15.72 -10.06 3.38
C THR A 504 -16.81 -10.23 4.44
N PRO A 505 -17.17 -9.14 5.15
CA PRO A 505 -18.27 -9.17 6.09
C PRO A 505 -19.61 -9.48 5.38
N PRO A 506 -20.61 -10.05 6.10
CA PRO A 506 -20.54 -10.58 7.47
C PRO A 506 -20.08 -12.05 7.53
N LYS A 507 -19.64 -12.64 6.40
CA LYS A 507 -19.55 -14.09 6.24
C LYS A 507 -18.16 -14.67 6.55
N PHE A 508 -17.31 -13.96 7.31
CA PHE A 508 -15.94 -14.40 7.64
C PHE A 508 -15.90 -15.86 8.09
N GLY A 509 -16.93 -16.26 8.85
CA GLY A 509 -17.62 -17.54 8.70
C GLY A 509 -16.91 -18.78 9.25
N MET A 510 -17.71 -19.78 9.57
CA MET A 510 -17.34 -21.19 9.78
C MET A 510 -18.69 -21.93 9.88
N ARG A 511 -18.78 -23.17 9.42
CA ARG A 511 -20.04 -23.95 9.57
C ARG A 511 -20.30 -24.22 11.05
N ASP A 512 -21.55 -24.12 11.50
CA ASP A 512 -21.91 -24.39 12.90
C ASP A 512 -21.55 -25.83 13.32
N SER A 513 -21.60 -26.78 12.39
CA SER A 513 -21.12 -28.15 12.60
C SER A 513 -19.64 -28.22 12.96
N ASP A 514 -18.81 -27.39 12.31
CA ASP A 514 -17.37 -27.34 12.57
C ASP A 514 -17.09 -26.70 13.93
N LYS A 515 -17.80 -25.63 14.29
CA LYS A 515 -17.72 -24.99 15.61
C LYS A 515 -18.08 -25.96 16.75
N ALA A 516 -19.19 -26.69 16.57
CA ALA A 516 -19.65 -27.70 17.53
C ALA A 516 -18.64 -28.84 17.67
N LEU A 517 -18.02 -29.27 16.56
CA LEU A 517 -16.98 -30.29 16.54
C LEU A 517 -15.75 -29.84 17.34
N ILE A 518 -15.23 -28.63 17.08
CA ILE A 518 -14.06 -28.07 17.78
C ILE A 518 -14.34 -27.99 19.29
N SER A 519 -15.52 -27.49 19.68
CA SER A 519 -15.93 -27.39 21.09
C SER A 519 -16.04 -28.76 21.79
N LYS A 520 -16.47 -29.79 21.05
CA LYS A 520 -16.60 -31.15 21.57
C LYS A 520 -15.24 -31.81 21.82
N VAL A 521 -14.25 -31.54 20.98
CA VAL A 521 -12.92 -32.19 21.06
C VAL A 521 -11.93 -31.45 21.95
N SER A 522 -12.06 -30.13 22.11
CA SER A 522 -11.18 -29.33 22.98
C SER A 522 -11.23 -29.73 24.45
N ASN A 523 -12.29 -30.43 24.89
CA ASN A 523 -12.42 -30.97 26.23
C ASN A 523 -11.80 -32.38 26.43
N ARG A 524 -11.22 -32.98 25.38
CA ARG A 524 -10.74 -34.38 25.41
C ARG A 524 -9.25 -34.55 25.17
N CYS A 525 -8.68 -33.78 24.25
CA CYS A 525 -7.27 -33.84 23.88
C CYS A 525 -6.75 -32.45 23.56
N LYS A 526 -5.44 -32.35 23.28
CA LYS A 526 -4.84 -31.09 22.84
C LYS A 526 -5.28 -30.76 21.44
N VAL A 527 -5.70 -29.51 21.21
CA VAL A 527 -6.16 -29.04 19.90
C VAL A 527 -5.34 -27.82 19.49
N THR A 528 -4.75 -27.89 18.30
CA THR A 528 -4.16 -26.73 17.62
C THR A 528 -4.93 -26.49 16.33
N ILE A 529 -5.45 -25.28 16.16
CA ILE A 529 -6.12 -24.84 14.95
C ILE A 529 -5.12 -24.16 14.03
N LEU A 530 -5.07 -24.56 12.76
CA LEU A 530 -4.44 -23.80 11.68
C LEU A 530 -5.54 -23.03 10.96
N LEU A 531 -5.57 -21.72 11.15
CA LEU A 531 -6.57 -20.85 10.54
C LEU A 531 -6.07 -20.34 9.18
N PHE A 532 -6.53 -20.97 8.10
CA PHE A 532 -6.26 -20.56 6.73
C PHE A 532 -7.31 -19.55 6.25
N GLY A 533 -7.30 -18.37 6.87
CA GLY A 533 -8.23 -17.30 6.56
C GLY A 533 -7.85 -15.99 7.23
N LEU A 534 -8.66 -14.95 7.02
CA LEU A 534 -8.41 -13.62 7.59
C LEU A 534 -8.71 -13.58 9.10
N PRO A 535 -8.11 -12.63 9.83
CA PRO A 535 -8.27 -12.51 11.29
C PRO A 535 -9.69 -12.45 11.83
N TYR A 536 -10.62 -11.84 11.09
CA TYR A 536 -12.02 -11.74 11.52
C TYR A 536 -12.71 -13.10 11.67
N ALA A 537 -12.19 -14.17 11.08
CA ALA A 537 -12.73 -15.52 11.30
C ALA A 537 -12.47 -16.05 12.72
N LEU A 538 -11.55 -15.45 13.50
CA LEU A 538 -11.29 -15.83 14.89
C LEU A 538 -12.52 -15.78 15.79
N GLU A 539 -13.46 -14.87 15.54
CA GLU A 539 -14.70 -14.75 16.32
C GLU A 539 -15.52 -16.06 16.33
N ASN A 540 -15.27 -16.92 15.33
CA ASN A 540 -15.96 -18.19 15.14
C ASN A 540 -15.25 -19.38 15.82
N ILE A 541 -14.08 -19.16 16.43
CA ILE A 541 -13.27 -20.21 17.06
C ILE A 541 -13.46 -20.16 18.58
N PRO A 542 -13.69 -21.29 19.27
CA PRO A 542 -13.74 -21.33 20.73
C PRO A 542 -12.44 -20.82 21.37
N ASN A 543 -12.52 -20.07 22.47
CA ASN A 543 -11.35 -19.51 23.15
C ASN A 543 -10.51 -20.54 23.93
N ASN A 544 -10.96 -21.80 24.00
CA ASN A 544 -10.30 -22.87 24.74
C ASN A 544 -9.40 -23.76 23.87
N VAL A 545 -9.01 -23.29 22.68
CA VAL A 545 -8.06 -23.95 21.80
C VAL A 545 -6.97 -22.96 21.40
N ASN A 546 -5.81 -23.51 21.05
CA ASN A 546 -4.75 -22.69 20.49
C ASN A 546 -4.97 -22.49 18.98
N VAL A 547 -4.69 -21.29 18.46
CA VAL A 547 -4.83 -20.96 17.04
C VAL A 547 -3.54 -20.40 16.49
N LEU A 548 -3.06 -21.01 15.40
CA LEU A 548 -2.03 -20.44 14.55
C LEU A 548 -2.69 -19.86 13.29
N MET A 549 -2.50 -18.57 13.06
CA MET A 549 -3.07 -17.87 11.92
C MET A 549 -2.02 -17.58 10.87
N VAL A 550 -2.38 -17.78 9.61
CA VAL A 550 -1.49 -17.47 8.47
C VAL A 550 -2.05 -16.41 7.53
N GLY A 551 -3.35 -16.11 7.63
CA GLY A 551 -3.97 -15.02 6.86
C GLY A 551 -4.42 -15.38 5.44
N ALA A 552 -4.19 -16.61 4.97
CA ALA A 552 -4.62 -17.06 3.64
C ALA A 552 -4.83 -18.58 3.54
N ASP A 553 -5.66 -19.00 2.58
CA ASP A 553 -5.88 -20.41 2.21
C ASP A 553 -5.19 -20.75 0.89
N ARG A 554 -3.85 -20.89 0.96
CA ARG A 554 -2.98 -21.12 -0.21
C ARG A 554 -1.85 -22.09 0.13
N PRO A 555 -1.25 -22.80 -0.86
CA PRO A 555 -0.15 -23.74 -0.64
C PRO A 555 1.04 -23.14 0.14
N GLU A 556 1.45 -21.91 -0.17
CA GLU A 556 2.56 -21.23 0.47
C GLU A 556 2.26 -20.91 1.94
N ALA A 557 1.03 -20.49 2.24
CA ALA A 557 0.55 -20.28 3.61
C ALA A 557 0.48 -21.60 4.40
N GLN A 558 0.01 -22.67 3.75
CA GLN A 558 0.01 -24.03 4.31
C GLN A 558 1.42 -24.50 4.66
N ILE A 559 2.41 -24.23 3.80
CA ILE A 559 3.82 -24.52 4.05
C ILE A 559 4.33 -23.72 5.26
N ALA A 560 4.05 -22.42 5.31
CA ALA A 560 4.47 -21.56 6.41
C ALA A 560 3.89 -22.02 7.76
N ALA A 561 2.60 -22.40 7.80
CA ALA A 561 1.98 -22.98 9.00
C ALA A 561 2.70 -24.23 9.50
N VAL A 562 3.02 -25.15 8.59
CA VAL A 562 3.69 -26.41 8.96
C VAL A 562 5.08 -26.15 9.52
N ASN A 563 5.85 -25.25 8.89
CA ASN A 563 7.15 -24.86 9.43
C ASN A 563 7.01 -24.27 10.85
N ALA A 564 6.01 -23.44 11.11
CA ALA A 564 5.81 -22.85 12.44
C ALA A 564 5.39 -23.86 13.52
N ILE A 565 4.51 -24.83 13.20
CA ILE A 565 4.09 -25.83 14.20
C ILE A 565 5.15 -26.91 14.46
N LEU A 566 6.11 -27.11 13.55
CA LEU A 566 7.19 -28.08 13.73
C LEU A 566 8.43 -27.47 14.41
N GLY A 567 8.54 -26.14 14.44
CA GLY A 567 9.74 -25.42 14.93
C GLY A 567 10.91 -25.56 13.97
#